data_AF-A7B3V3-F1
#
_entry.id   AF-A7B3V3-F1
#
_cell.length_a   1.000
_cell.length_b   1.000
_cell.length_c   1.000
_cell.angle_alpha   90.00
_cell.angle_beta   90.00
_cell.angle_gamma   90.00
#
_symmetry.space_group_name_H-M   'P 1'
#
loop_
_entity.id
_entity.type
_entity.pdbx_description
1 polymer ?
#
loop_
_entity_poly.entity_id
_entity_poly.type
_entity_poly.pdbx_seq_one_letter_code
_entity_poly.pdbx_strand_id
1 'polypeptide(L)'
;MKKIVKRAGLISGIILSAFVIGGCGKTVDLNDCVEVKVSGIDGKGKAEVTVDYDKMETLLAKELNIEVKDKDIENIEDLGSAVDGLSKIDQAENCVNFQVQPADNLKNGDKITVKSIIDEEKAKELGIKFFRLESMMG
;
A
#
# COMPACT_ATOMS: atom_id res chain seq x y z
N MET A 1 -15.27 1.08 -12.99
CA MET A 1 -16.60 1.01 -12.32
C MET A 1 -16.55 1.91 -11.08
N LYS A 2 -17.69 2.44 -10.63
CA LYS A 2 -17.81 3.74 -9.91
C LYS A 2 -17.07 3.86 -8.56
N LYS A 3 -16.29 4.95 -8.44
CA LYS A 3 -16.27 6.04 -7.43
C LYS A 3 -16.10 5.61 -5.96
N ILE A 4 -15.28 6.31 -5.16
CA ILE A 4 -15.66 7.54 -4.45
C ILE A 4 -14.38 8.27 -3.97
N VAL A 5 -14.18 9.49 -4.46
CA VAL A 5 -13.39 10.53 -3.79
C VAL A 5 -14.18 11.03 -2.58
N LYS A 6 -13.66 10.89 -1.36
CA LYS A 6 -14.18 11.56 -0.17
C LYS A 6 -13.04 12.18 0.63
N ARG A 7 -12.98 13.50 0.57
CA ARG A 7 -12.22 14.33 1.51
C ARG A 7 -12.85 14.23 2.90
N ALA A 8 -11.97 14.35 3.90
CA ALA A 8 -12.19 14.75 5.29
C ALA A 8 -12.67 13.70 6.30
N GLY A 9 -11.82 13.50 7.30
CA GLY A 9 -12.10 12.83 8.57
C GLY A 9 -10.81 12.65 9.36
N LEU A 10 -10.30 13.73 9.98
CA LEU A 10 -9.15 13.67 10.89
C LEU A 10 -9.53 12.78 12.08
N ILE A 11 -9.07 11.53 12.11
CA ILE A 11 -9.09 10.68 13.30
C ILE A 11 -7.64 10.39 13.65
N SER A 12 -7.15 11.18 14.61
CA SER A 12 -5.80 11.11 15.16
C SER A 12 -5.59 9.79 15.93
N GLY A 13 -5.29 8.71 15.22
CA GLY A 13 -4.63 7.54 15.79
C GLY A 13 -3.13 7.73 15.71
N ILE A 14 -2.45 7.84 16.85
CA ILE A 14 -0.99 7.95 16.91
C ILE A 14 -0.40 6.65 16.36
N ILE A 15 0.16 6.71 15.14
CA ILE A 15 0.89 5.61 14.54
C ILE A 15 2.23 5.50 15.26
N LEU A 16 2.36 4.52 16.17
CA LEU A 16 3.66 4.09 16.68
C LEU A 16 4.30 3.17 15.64
N SER A 17 4.87 3.75 14.58
CA SER A 17 5.65 3.01 13.60
C SER A 17 6.99 2.60 14.23
N ALA A 18 7.12 1.34 14.62
CA ALA A 18 8.41 0.78 15.02
C ALA A 18 9.30 0.67 13.78
N PHE A 19 10.20 1.63 13.58
CA PHE A 19 11.19 1.61 12.50
C PHE A 19 12.12 0.40 12.66
N VAL A 20 11.98 -0.60 11.79
CA VAL A 20 13.03 -1.60 11.58
C VAL A 20 13.95 -1.09 10.47
N ILE A 21 15.22 -0.90 10.80
CA ILE A 21 16.23 -0.29 9.93
C ILE A 21 16.52 -1.25 8.76
N GLY A 22 15.99 -0.93 7.57
CA GLY A 22 16.31 -1.59 6.30
C GLY A 22 17.22 -0.71 5.46
N GLY A 23 18.41 -1.22 5.14
CA GLY A 23 19.54 -0.46 4.56
C GLY A 23 19.26 0.28 3.26
N CYS A 24 20.15 1.25 2.99
CA CYS A 24 20.22 2.09 1.80
C CYS A 24 20.02 1.27 0.51
N GLY A 25 18.79 1.26 0.02
CA GLY A 25 18.34 0.57 -1.16
C GLY A 25 16.96 1.12 -1.47
N LYS A 26 16.75 1.49 -2.72
CA LYS A 26 15.46 1.99 -3.20
C LYS A 26 14.36 0.96 -2.83
N THR A 27 13.35 1.40 -2.10
CA THR A 27 12.38 0.54 -1.38
C THR A 27 11.03 1.23 -1.43
N VAL A 28 9.97 0.49 -1.77
CA VAL A 28 8.59 0.99 -1.69
C VAL A 28 8.12 0.89 -0.25
N ASP A 29 7.88 2.04 0.40
CA ASP A 29 7.35 2.07 1.76
C ASP A 29 5.84 1.88 1.78
N LEU A 30 5.37 0.75 2.30
CA LEU A 30 3.95 0.43 2.36
C LEU A 30 3.20 1.21 3.45
N ASN A 31 3.90 1.78 4.45
CA ASN A 31 3.29 2.68 5.43
C ASN A 31 2.72 3.92 4.76
N ASP A 32 3.37 4.37 3.69
CA ASP A 32 2.98 5.55 2.95
C ASP A 32 1.66 5.34 2.18
N CYS A 33 1.29 4.10 1.87
CA CYS A 33 0.13 3.76 1.05
C CYS A 33 -1.09 3.33 1.88
N VAL A 34 -0.99 3.27 3.21
CA VAL A 34 -2.03 2.66 4.05
C VAL A 34 -2.59 3.63 5.07
N GLU A 35 -3.92 3.68 5.14
CA GLU A 35 -4.68 4.35 6.20
C GLU A 35 -5.52 3.32 6.95
N VAL A 36 -5.51 3.39 8.28
CA VAL A 36 -6.34 2.52 9.14
C VAL A 36 -7.48 3.35 9.71
N LYS A 37 -8.71 2.91 9.45
CA LYS A 37 -9.92 3.54 9.97
C LYS A 37 -10.53 2.68 11.05
N VAL A 38 -10.76 3.26 12.22
CA VAL A 38 -11.48 2.64 13.33
C VAL A 38 -12.81 3.36 13.50
N SER A 39 -13.90 2.61 13.59
CA SER A 39 -15.25 3.17 13.74
C SER A 39 -16.15 2.28 14.60
N GLY A 40 -17.28 2.81 15.04
CA GLY A 40 -18.26 2.09 15.85
C GLY A 40 -18.27 2.52 17.32
N ILE A 41 -18.90 1.72 18.16
CA ILE A 41 -19.04 1.93 19.60
C ILE A 41 -18.35 0.82 20.38
N ASP A 42 -18.08 1.03 21.66
CA ASP A 42 -17.43 0.05 22.54
C ASP A 42 -18.07 -1.34 22.46
N GLY A 43 -17.27 -2.37 22.17
CA GLY A 43 -17.70 -3.75 22.00
C GLY A 43 -18.32 -4.08 20.63
N LYS A 44 -18.46 -3.09 19.75
CA LYS A 44 -18.93 -3.23 18.37
C LYS A 44 -18.08 -2.39 17.40
N GLY A 45 -16.86 -2.05 17.79
CA GLY A 45 -15.94 -1.33 16.92
C GLY A 45 -15.42 -2.21 15.79
N LYS A 46 -15.05 -1.57 14.69
CA LYS A 46 -14.46 -2.18 13.50
C LYS A 46 -13.20 -1.44 13.08
N ALA A 47 -12.21 -2.17 12.58
CA ALA A 47 -11.02 -1.63 11.97
C ALA A 47 -10.92 -2.07 10.51
N GLU A 48 -10.67 -1.10 9.64
CA GLU A 48 -10.57 -1.31 8.20
C GLU A 48 -9.25 -0.70 7.70
N VAL A 49 -8.58 -1.42 6.80
CA VAL A 49 -7.41 -0.93 6.09
C VAL A 49 -7.86 -0.38 4.75
N THR A 50 -7.53 0.88 4.49
CA THR A 50 -7.68 1.52 3.19
C THR A 50 -6.30 1.63 2.56
N VAL A 51 -6.17 1.20 1.30
CA VAL A 51 -4.93 1.31 0.54
C VAL A 51 -5.10 2.40 -0.52
N ASP A 52 -4.15 3.32 -0.58
CA ASP A 52 -4.00 4.30 -1.65
C ASP A 52 -3.22 3.65 -2.80
N TYR A 53 -3.96 2.98 -3.69
CA TYR A 53 -3.39 2.30 -4.85
C TYR A 53 -2.74 3.27 -5.84
N ASP A 54 -3.28 4.49 -6.00
CA ASP A 54 -2.67 5.50 -6.87
C ASP A 54 -1.27 5.90 -6.37
N LYS A 55 -1.11 6.06 -5.05
CA LYS A 55 0.19 6.34 -4.43
C LYS A 55 1.12 5.13 -4.53
N MET A 56 0.60 3.91 -4.35
CA MET A 56 1.38 2.67 -4.50
C MET A 56 1.90 2.49 -5.93
N GLU A 57 1.04 2.65 -6.94
CA GLU A 57 1.39 2.65 -8.36
C GLU A 57 2.50 3.66 -8.66
N THR A 58 2.36 4.89 -8.14
CA THR A 58 3.36 5.96 -8.34
C THR A 58 4.72 5.59 -7.75
N LEU A 59 4.74 4.99 -6.55
CA LEU A 59 5.99 4.54 -5.91
C LEU A 59 6.61 3.37 -6.67
N LEU A 60 5.81 2.42 -7.11
CA LEU A 60 6.24 1.26 -7.90
C LEU A 60 6.81 1.67 -9.25
N ALA A 61 6.12 2.55 -9.97
CA ALA A 61 6.59 3.09 -11.26
C ALA A 61 7.95 3.78 -11.11
N LYS A 62 8.11 4.60 -10.05
CA LYS A 62 9.38 5.27 -9.74
C LYS A 62 10.49 4.27 -9.42
N GLU A 63 10.18 3.23 -8.66
CA GLU A 63 11.13 2.19 -8.26
C GLU A 63 11.61 1.37 -9.48
N LEU A 64 10.65 0.96 -10.31
CA LEU A 64 10.88 0.20 -11.54
C LEU A 64 11.42 1.06 -12.71
N ASN A 65 11.59 2.36 -12.50
CA ASN A 65 11.99 3.33 -13.52
C ASN A 65 11.09 3.31 -14.77
N ILE A 66 9.78 3.10 -14.54
CA ILE A 66 8.75 3.15 -15.55
C ILE A 66 8.28 4.60 -15.66
N GLU A 67 8.51 5.20 -16.82
CA GLU A 67 7.99 6.52 -17.10
C GLU A 67 6.48 6.41 -17.39
N VAL A 68 5.65 6.69 -16.37
CA VAL A 68 4.22 6.98 -16.57
C VAL A 68 4.12 8.39 -17.14
N LYS A 69 4.57 8.56 -18.38
CA LYS A 69 4.35 9.79 -19.13
C LYS A 69 3.07 9.60 -19.92
N ASP A 70 2.29 10.67 -20.01
CA ASP A 70 1.43 10.94 -21.17
C ASP A 70 2.36 11.10 -22.39
N LYS A 71 3.05 10.03 -22.82
CA LYS A 71 3.80 10.02 -24.06
C LYS A 71 2.75 9.97 -25.15
N ASP A 72 2.82 10.93 -26.06
CA ASP A 72 2.29 10.73 -27.41
C ASP A 72 2.88 9.40 -27.90
N ILE A 73 2.06 8.36 -27.97
CA ILE A 73 2.47 7.03 -28.41
C ILE A 73 2.67 7.15 -29.92
N GLU A 74 3.88 7.50 -30.33
CA GLU A 74 4.20 7.75 -31.74
C GLU A 74 4.31 6.41 -32.50
N ASN A 75 4.74 5.33 -31.83
CA ASN A 75 5.12 4.06 -32.45
C ASN A 75 4.62 2.82 -31.70
N ILE A 76 4.58 1.66 -32.37
CA ILE A 76 4.21 0.35 -31.77
C ILE A 76 5.19 -0.08 -30.67
N GLU A 77 6.47 0.25 -30.80
CA GLU A 77 7.51 -0.09 -29.80
C GLU A 77 7.32 0.67 -28.48
N ASP A 78 6.91 1.94 -28.56
CA ASP A 78 6.58 2.78 -27.40
C ASP A 78 5.32 2.25 -26.70
N LEU A 79 4.33 1.81 -27.48
CA LEU A 79 3.12 1.15 -26.94
C LEU A 79 3.47 -0.14 -26.21
N GLY A 80 4.32 -0.99 -26.81
CA GLY A 80 4.75 -2.24 -26.21
C GLY A 80 5.48 -2.03 -24.88
N SER A 81 6.37 -1.03 -24.83
CA SER A 81 7.11 -0.67 -23.62
C SER A 81 6.20 -0.11 -22.52
N ALA A 82 5.20 0.70 -22.88
CA ALA A 82 4.22 1.21 -21.93
C ALA A 82 3.34 0.10 -21.33
N VAL A 83 2.87 -0.84 -22.17
CA VAL A 83 2.07 -2.00 -21.74
C VAL A 83 2.88 -2.91 -20.82
N ASP A 84 4.15 -3.18 -21.14
CA ASP A 84 5.04 -4.00 -20.31
C ASP A 84 5.30 -3.35 -18.94
N GLY A 85 5.44 -2.02 -18.92
CA GLY A 85 5.56 -1.24 -17.69
C GLY A 85 4.31 -1.36 -16.80
N LEU A 86 3.13 -1.10 -17.35
CA LEU A 86 1.87 -1.23 -16.61
C LEU A 86 1.66 -2.66 -16.09
N SER A 87 2.01 -3.67 -16.88
CA SER A 87 1.94 -5.09 -16.47
C SER A 87 2.86 -5.39 -15.29
N LYS A 88 4.07 -4.81 -15.25
CA LYS A 88 5.00 -4.98 -14.12
C LYS A 88 4.51 -4.29 -12.85
N ILE A 89 3.88 -3.13 -12.97
CA ILE A 89 3.25 -2.43 -11.84
C ILE A 89 2.12 -3.29 -11.26
N ASP A 90 1.20 -3.76 -12.10
CA ASP A 90 0.08 -4.61 -11.67
C ASP A 90 0.57 -5.90 -10.98
N GLN A 91 1.59 -6.55 -11.54
CA GLN A 91 2.21 -7.73 -10.91
C GLN A 91 2.84 -7.39 -9.55
N ALA A 92 3.47 -6.22 -9.42
CA ALA A 92 4.08 -5.78 -8.17
C ALA A 92 3.04 -5.43 -7.10
N GLU A 93 1.92 -4.82 -7.48
CA GLU A 93 0.79 -4.58 -6.57
C GLU A 93 0.22 -5.89 -6.04
N ASN A 94 0.04 -6.87 -6.92
CA ASN A 94 -0.44 -8.20 -6.57
C ASN A 94 0.52 -9.00 -5.66
N CYS A 95 1.75 -8.53 -5.44
CA CYS A 95 2.67 -9.12 -4.47
C CYS A 95 2.31 -8.74 -3.02
N VAL A 96 1.49 -7.72 -2.80
CA VAL A 96 1.24 -7.17 -1.47
C VAL A 96 -0.23 -7.30 -1.09
N ASN A 97 -0.46 -7.85 0.10
CA ASN A 97 -1.77 -7.84 0.74
C ASN A 97 -1.67 -7.22 2.13
N PHE A 98 -2.78 -6.72 2.66
CA PHE A 98 -2.82 -6.10 3.98
C PHE A 98 -3.80 -6.80 4.90
N GLN A 99 -3.40 -6.96 6.15
CA GLN A 99 -4.20 -7.59 7.19
C GLN A 99 -4.31 -6.68 8.40
N VAL A 100 -5.51 -6.61 8.98
CA VAL A 100 -5.79 -5.91 10.23
C VAL A 100 -6.39 -6.87 11.26
N GLN A 101 -5.88 -6.85 12.49
CA GLN A 101 -6.34 -7.71 13.57
C GLN A 101 -6.28 -7.00 14.94
N PRO A 102 -7.35 -7.03 15.75
CA PRO A 102 -8.69 -7.51 15.43
C PRO A 102 -9.40 -6.57 14.44
N ALA A 103 -10.23 -7.11 13.55
CA ALA A 103 -11.00 -6.30 12.61
C ALA A 103 -12.39 -5.90 13.15
N ASP A 104 -12.93 -6.64 14.12
CA ASP A 104 -14.28 -6.47 14.65
C ASP A 104 -14.34 -6.68 16.17
N ASN A 105 -15.47 -6.30 16.77
CA ASN A 105 -15.76 -6.39 18.21
C ASN A 105 -14.77 -5.60 19.08
N LEU A 106 -14.20 -4.55 18.51
CA LEU A 106 -13.23 -3.69 19.18
C LEU A 106 -13.88 -2.91 20.32
N LYS A 107 -13.11 -2.75 21.38
CA LYS A 107 -13.42 -1.99 22.59
C LYS A 107 -12.41 -0.86 22.77
N ASN A 108 -12.77 0.11 23.59
CA ASN A 108 -11.87 1.21 23.93
C ASN A 108 -10.59 0.66 24.57
N GLY A 109 -9.44 1.05 24.00
CA GLY A 109 -8.12 0.60 24.45
C GLY A 109 -7.65 -0.74 23.87
N ASP A 110 -8.44 -1.38 22.99
CA ASP A 110 -7.94 -2.52 22.22
C ASP A 110 -6.81 -2.09 21.28
N LYS A 111 -5.77 -2.92 21.20
CA LYS A 111 -4.69 -2.72 20.25
C LYS A 111 -5.01 -3.41 18.93
N ILE A 112 -4.87 -2.65 17.85
CA ILE A 112 -5.03 -3.12 16.48
C ILE A 112 -3.65 -3.25 15.86
N THR A 113 -3.41 -4.35 15.17
CA THR A 113 -2.18 -4.58 14.41
C THR A 113 -2.51 -4.59 12.93
N VAL A 114 -1.75 -3.82 12.15
CA VAL A 114 -1.80 -3.86 10.68
C VAL A 114 -0.49 -4.39 10.15
N LYS A 115 -0.58 -5.37 9.25
CA LYS A 115 0.56 -6.04 8.63
C LYS A 115 0.44 -6.08 7.12
N SER A 116 1.52 -5.81 6.41
CA SER A 116 1.66 -6.18 5.01
C SER A 116 2.16 -7.63 4.89
N ILE A 117 1.48 -8.42 4.06
CA ILE A 117 1.86 -9.76 3.65
C ILE A 117 2.41 -9.63 2.23
N ILE A 118 3.69 -9.96 2.05
CA ILE A 118 4.39 -9.79 0.78
C ILE A 118 4.76 -11.16 0.22
N ASP A 119 4.48 -11.38 -1.07
CA ASP A 119 5.03 -12.47 -1.87
C ASP A 119 6.49 -12.14 -2.23
N GLU A 120 7.39 -12.50 -1.31
CA GLU A 120 8.82 -12.17 -1.41
C GLU A 120 9.49 -12.84 -2.63
N GLU A 121 8.96 -13.98 -3.11
CA GLU A 121 9.49 -14.66 -4.29
C GLU A 121 9.17 -13.85 -5.55
N LYS A 122 7.90 -13.48 -5.76
CA LYS A 122 7.51 -12.63 -6.89
C LYS A 122 8.14 -11.25 -6.83
N ALA A 123 8.19 -10.63 -5.65
CA ALA A 123 8.84 -9.33 -5.48
C ALA A 123 10.32 -9.37 -5.91
N LYS A 124 11.03 -10.46 -5.57
CA LYS A 124 12.41 -10.69 -5.99
C LYS A 124 12.55 -10.92 -7.50
N GLU A 125 11.64 -11.67 -8.12
CA GLU A 125 11.60 -11.87 -9.57
C GLU A 125 11.42 -10.56 -10.34
N LEU A 126 10.59 -9.66 -9.81
CA LEU A 126 10.37 -8.31 -10.34
C LEU A 126 11.49 -7.31 -9.97
N GLY A 127 12.41 -7.71 -9.09
CA GLY A 127 13.52 -6.86 -8.64
C GLY A 127 13.12 -5.75 -7.67
N ILE A 128 11.99 -5.89 -6.98
CA ILE A 128 11.42 -4.87 -6.08
C ILE A 128 11.67 -5.25 -4.63
N LYS A 129 11.91 -4.24 -3.79
CA LYS A 129 11.92 -4.40 -2.33
C LYS A 129 10.82 -3.55 -1.72
N PHE A 130 10.06 -4.18 -0.82
CA PHE A 130 9.03 -3.52 -0.04
C PHE A 130 9.52 -3.31 1.39
N PHE A 131 9.25 -2.13 1.95
CA PHE A 131 9.37 -1.92 3.38
C PHE A 131 8.09 -2.43 4.03
N ARG A 132 8.24 -3.41 4.91
CA ARG A 132 7.10 -4.08 5.55
C ARG A 132 6.38 -3.10 6.47
N LEU A 133 5.05 -3.02 6.32
CA LEU A 133 4.17 -2.38 7.28
C LEU A 133 3.91 -3.37 8.42
N GLU A 134 4.33 -3.03 9.64
CA GLU A 134 3.88 -3.67 10.87
C GLU A 134 3.70 -2.58 11.92
N SER A 135 2.45 -2.13 12.09
CA SER A 135 2.11 -1.03 12.99
C SER A 135 1.05 -1.46 13.99
N MET A 136 1.25 -1.10 15.26
CA MET A 136 0.30 -1.33 16.34
C MET A 136 -0.29 0.00 16.79
N MET A 137 -1.62 0.09 16.78
CA MET A 137 -2.41 1.27 17.10
C MET A 137 -3.30 0.97 18.30
N GLY A 138 -3.55 1.93 19.19
CA GLY A 138 -4.40 1.76 20.38
C GLY A 138 -4.93 3.08 20.90
#